data_AF-D9XJA2-F1
#
_entry.id   AF-D9XJA2-F1
#
_cell.length_a   1.000
_cell.length_b   1.000
_cell.length_c   1.000
_cell.angle_alpha   90.00
_cell.angle_beta   90.00
_cell.angle_gamma   90.00
#
_symmetry.space_group_name_H-M   'P 1'
#
loop_
_entity.id
_entity.type
_entity.pdbx_description
1 polymer ?
#
loop_
_entity_poly.entity_id
_entity_poly.type
_entity_poly.pdbx_seq_one_letter_code
_entity_poly.pdbx_strand_id
1 'polypeptide(L)'
;MTCATASFPPFHYGYWDTPAGHRPDGAGRAANEATVTDWDPVSKQPIYKTCAARITLIERGVGRPAPAPTVTASAPVGSDGTTAATGERSSHATEIIVGEEGRQ
;
A
#
# COMPACT_ATOMS: atom_id res chain seq x y z
N MET A 1 -0.17 19.43 -12.36
CA MET A 1 0.63 18.73 -11.33
C MET A 1 -0.28 17.69 -10.70
N THR A 2 -0.30 16.46 -11.22
CA THR A 2 -1.07 15.36 -10.62
C THR A 2 -0.29 14.86 -9.42
N CYS A 3 -0.86 14.98 -8.22
CA CYS A 3 -0.28 14.36 -7.03
C CYS A 3 -0.18 12.84 -7.27
N ALA A 4 0.99 12.24 -7.01
CA ALA A 4 1.12 10.79 -7.07
C ALA A 4 0.41 10.18 -5.86
N THR A 5 -0.69 9.47 -6.09
CA THR A 5 -1.40 8.75 -5.03
C THR A 5 -0.78 7.38 -4.82
N ALA A 6 -0.41 7.05 -3.58
CA ALA A 6 -0.02 5.70 -3.20
C ALA A 6 -1.27 4.82 -2.96
N SER A 7 -1.20 3.54 -3.35
CA SER A 7 -2.22 2.53 -3.07
C SER A 7 -1.63 1.43 -2.19
N PHE A 8 -2.42 0.89 -1.26
CA PHE A 8 -2.00 -0.12 -0.28
C PHE A 8 -2.92 -1.35 -0.35
N PRO A 9 -2.86 -2.16 -1.43
CA PRO A 9 -3.63 -3.40 -1.51
C PRO A 9 -3.08 -4.46 -0.54
N PRO A 10 -3.93 -5.18 0.20
CA PRO A 10 -3.50 -6.28 1.07
C PRO A 10 -3.04 -7.51 0.26
N PHE A 11 -1.96 -8.17 0.72
CA PHE A 11 -1.35 -9.34 0.04
C PHE A 11 -1.91 -10.70 0.48
N HIS A 12 -2.89 -10.71 1.39
CA HIS A 12 -3.53 -11.94 1.90
C HIS A 12 -4.79 -12.32 1.12
N TYR A 13 -5.23 -11.50 0.17
CA TYR A 13 -6.38 -11.78 -0.68
C TYR A 13 -5.93 -12.24 -2.06
N GLY A 14 -6.72 -13.10 -2.69
CA GLY A 14 -6.41 -13.74 -3.96
C GLY A 14 -7.37 -14.90 -4.20
N TYR A 15 -7.05 -15.76 -5.16
CA TYR A 15 -7.98 -16.70 -5.79
C TYR A 15 -8.55 -17.83 -4.90
N TRP A 16 -8.21 -17.88 -3.62
CA TRP A 16 -8.55 -19.01 -2.74
C TRP A 16 -10.05 -19.21 -2.55
N ASP A 17 -10.84 -18.16 -2.76
CA ASP A 17 -12.29 -18.14 -2.70
C ASP A 17 -12.97 -18.22 -4.08
N THR A 18 -12.20 -18.36 -5.16
CA THR A 18 -12.74 -18.46 -6.53
C THR A 18 -12.76 -19.92 -7.02
N PRO A 19 -13.59 -20.28 -8.03
CA PRO A 19 -13.61 -21.63 -8.59
C PRO A 19 -12.25 -22.13 -9.08
N ALA A 20 -11.35 -21.24 -9.49
CA ALA A 20 -9.99 -21.61 -9.91
C ALA A 20 -8.99 -21.80 -8.75
N GLY A 21 -9.35 -21.41 -7.52
CA GLY A 21 -8.65 -21.72 -6.26
C GLY A 21 -7.28 -21.07 -6.07
N HIS A 22 -6.36 -21.23 -7.01
CA HIS A 22 -4.98 -20.71 -6.90
C HIS A 22 -4.51 -20.02 -8.17
N ARG A 23 -5.39 -19.84 -9.16
CA ARG A 23 -5.09 -19.23 -10.45
C ARG A 23 -6.11 -18.15 -10.78
N PRO A 24 -5.71 -17.15 -11.59
CA PRO A 24 -6.65 -16.15 -12.08
C PRO A 24 -7.77 -16.80 -12.91
N ASP A 25 -9.02 -16.40 -12.66
CA ASP A 25 -10.21 -16.81 -13.42
C ASP A 25 -11.10 -15.63 -13.84
N GLY A 26 -10.52 -14.43 -13.86
CA GLY A 26 -11.15 -13.21 -14.39
C GLY A 26 -11.88 -12.36 -13.34
N ALA A 27 -12.18 -12.89 -12.16
CA ALA A 27 -12.76 -12.13 -11.06
C ALA A 27 -11.73 -11.83 -9.97
N GLY A 28 -11.46 -10.54 -9.73
CA GLY A 28 -10.46 -10.10 -8.76
C GLY A 28 -9.02 -10.38 -9.21
N ARG A 29 -8.08 -9.57 -8.72
CA ARG A 29 -6.64 -9.74 -8.97
C ARG A 29 -5.89 -9.71 -7.66
N ALA A 30 -4.90 -10.58 -7.51
CA ALA A 30 -4.08 -10.64 -6.32
C ALA A 30 -3.02 -9.52 -6.35
N ALA A 31 -2.73 -8.92 -5.19
CA ALA A 31 -1.73 -7.84 -5.10
C ALA A 31 -0.34 -8.29 -5.60
N ASN A 32 0.01 -9.56 -5.37
CA ASN A 32 1.27 -10.15 -5.79
C ASN A 32 1.45 -10.21 -7.33
N GLU A 33 0.37 -10.06 -8.12
CA GLU A 33 0.50 -9.92 -9.58
C GLU A 33 1.17 -8.60 -10.00
N ALA A 34 1.18 -7.59 -9.12
CA ALA A 34 1.86 -6.32 -9.36
C ALA A 34 3.31 -6.29 -8.84
N THR A 35 3.74 -7.32 -8.11
CA THR A 35 5.10 -7.40 -7.57
C THR A 35 6.08 -7.66 -8.70
N VAL A 36 7.09 -6.79 -8.83
CA VAL A 36 8.16 -6.96 -9.81
C VAL A 36 9.07 -8.11 -9.34
N THR A 37 9.33 -9.07 -10.23
CA THR A 37 10.29 -10.15 -9.94
C THR A 37 11.70 -9.66 -10.18
N ASP A 38 12.22 -8.85 -9.25
CA ASP A 38 13.57 -8.29 -9.30
C ASP A 38 14.20 -8.21 -7.91
N TRP A 39 15.53 -8.07 -7.86
CA TRP A 39 16.35 -8.15 -6.66
C TRP A 39 17.24 -6.92 -6.50
N ASP A 40 17.32 -6.38 -5.28
CA ASP A 40 18.32 -5.38 -4.96
C ASP A 40 19.72 -6.02 -4.95
N PRO A 41 20.67 -5.59 -5.81
CA PRO A 41 21.97 -6.22 -5.94
C PRO A 41 22.83 -6.09 -4.67
N VAL A 42 22.56 -5.14 -3.78
CA VAL A 42 23.33 -4.95 -2.54
C VAL A 42 22.82 -5.88 -1.45
N SER A 43 21.53 -5.76 -1.09
CA SER A 43 20.96 -6.52 0.04
C SER A 43 20.62 -7.97 -0.29
N LYS A 44 20.59 -8.33 -1.58
CA LYS A 44 20.09 -9.63 -2.05
C LYS A 44 18.67 -9.90 -1.55
N GLN A 45 17.85 -8.87 -1.45
CA GLN A 45 16.44 -9.00 -1.09
C GLN A 45 15.55 -8.71 -2.30
N PRO A 46 14.39 -9.38 -2.42
CA PRO A 46 13.42 -9.07 -3.47
C PRO A 46 12.76 -7.70 -3.27
N ILE A 47 12.38 -7.06 -4.39
CA ILE A 47 11.65 -5.79 -4.38
C ILE A 47 10.15 -6.06 -4.19
N TYR A 48 9.66 -5.94 -2.94
CA TYR A 48 8.26 -6.26 -2.62
C TYR A 48 7.31 -5.06 -2.54
N LYS A 49 7.82 -3.87 -2.21
CA LYS A 49 6.97 -2.76 -1.72
C LYS A 49 6.70 -1.67 -2.76
N THR A 50 7.29 -1.77 -3.94
CA THR A 50 7.17 -0.74 -4.97
C THR A 50 6.72 -1.35 -6.30
N CYS A 51 5.74 -0.71 -6.92
CA CYS A 51 5.31 -0.98 -8.28
C CYS A 51 4.67 0.28 -8.88
N ALA A 52 4.66 0.37 -10.20
CA ALA A 52 3.82 1.35 -10.90
C ALA A 52 2.45 0.71 -11.17
N ALA A 53 1.37 1.43 -10.84
CA ALA A 53 0.01 0.96 -11.05
C ALA A 53 -0.85 2.04 -11.72
N ARG A 54 -1.79 1.60 -12.57
CA ARG A 54 -2.86 2.44 -13.11
C ARG A 54 -4.18 2.03 -12.44
N ILE A 55 -4.87 3.01 -11.86
CA ILE A 55 -6.19 2.81 -11.26
C ILE A 55 -7.24 3.26 -12.27
N THR A 56 -8.25 2.41 -12.51
CA THR A 56 -9.40 2.72 -13.36
C THR A 56 -10.67 2.50 -12.54
N LEU A 57 -11.57 3.49 -12.56
CA LEU A 57 -12.89 3.36 -11.93
C LEU A 57 -13.73 2.34 -12.73
N ILE A 58 -14.24 1.31 -12.07
CA ILE A 58 -15.12 0.30 -12.68
C ILE A 58 -16.60 0.66 -12.45
N GLU A 59 -16.96 1.08 -11.23
CA GLU A 59 -18.32 1.50 -10.88
C GLU A 59 -18.26 2.50 -9.72
N ARG A 60 -19.28 3.36 -9.59
CA ARG A 60 -19.49 4.19 -8.40
C ARG A 60 -20.35 3.42 -7.39
N GLY A 61 -19.90 3.37 -6.13
CA GLY A 61 -20.73 2.80 -5.06
C GLY A 61 -22.04 3.55 -4.88
N VAL A 62 -23.10 2.82 -4.51
CA VAL A 62 -24.40 3.38 -4.13
C VAL A 62 -24.50 3.56 -2.62
N GLY A 63 -25.13 4.63 -2.14
CA GLY A 63 -25.31 4.91 -0.71
C GLY A 63 -24.13 5.68 -0.09
N ARG A 64 -23.88 5.44 1.21
CA ARG A 64 -22.84 6.15 1.97
C ARG A 64 -21.47 5.50 1.75
N PRO A 65 -20.39 6.27 1.55
CA PRO A 65 -19.02 5.74 1.56
C PRO A 65 -18.73 4.95 2.83
N ALA A 66 -17.97 3.86 2.71
CA ALA A 66 -17.47 3.14 3.88
C ALA A 66 -16.64 4.10 4.76
N PRO A 67 -16.80 4.07 6.09
CA PRO A 67 -15.99 4.91 6.98
C PRO A 67 -14.50 4.55 6.82
N ALA A 68 -13.65 5.57 6.77
CA ALA A 68 -12.21 5.34 6.71
C ALA A 68 -11.74 4.63 8.00
N PRO A 69 -10.89 3.59 7.91
CA PRO A 69 -10.29 2.98 9.09
C PRO A 69 -9.42 3.99 9.86
N THR A 70 -9.67 4.17 11.15
CA THR A 70 -8.93 5.10 12.01
C THR A 70 -7.54 4.59 12.43
N VAL A 71 -7.22 3.33 12.12
CA VAL A 71 -5.95 2.66 12.48
C VAL A 71 -4.93 2.59 11.33
N THR A 72 -5.26 3.15 10.15
CA THR A 72 -4.37 3.18 8.98
C THR A 72 -4.27 4.59 8.41
N ALA A 73 -3.33 4.84 7.48
CA ALA A 73 -3.10 6.17 6.91
C ALA A 73 -4.17 6.67 5.90
N SER A 74 -5.34 6.02 5.84
CA SER A 74 -6.40 6.39 4.90
C SER A 74 -7.08 7.69 5.34
N ALA A 75 -7.23 8.65 4.42
CA ALA A 75 -7.94 9.89 4.70
C ALA A 75 -9.47 9.67 4.79
N PRO A 76 -10.19 10.34 5.71
CA PRO A 76 -11.65 10.33 5.74
C PRO A 76 -12.26 10.87 4.44
N VAL A 77 -13.38 10.29 4.01
CA VAL A 77 -14.09 10.68 2.77
C VAL A 77 -14.90 11.98 2.95
N GLY A 78 -15.02 12.51 4.18
CA GLY A 78 -15.73 13.76 4.48
C GLY A 78 -15.37 14.34 5.85
N SER A 79 -15.89 15.52 6.17
CA SER A 79 -15.63 16.26 7.42
C SER A 79 -16.55 15.87 8.58
N ASP A 80 -17.14 14.66 8.55
CA ASP A 80 -18.19 14.19 9.47
C ASP A 80 -17.69 13.89 10.90
N GLY A 81 -16.75 14.69 11.41
CA GLY A 81 -16.21 14.56 12.78
C GLY A 81 -15.25 13.38 12.98
N THR A 82 -14.84 12.68 11.90
CA THR A 82 -13.77 11.68 11.99
C THR A 82 -12.42 12.39 12.07
N THR A 83 -11.79 12.37 13.25
CA THR A 83 -10.43 12.88 13.43
C THR A 83 -9.47 12.11 12.51
N ALA A 84 -8.62 12.84 11.79
CA ALA A 84 -7.57 12.20 11.02
C ALA A 84 -6.71 11.32 11.94
N ALA A 85 -6.28 10.16 11.45
CA ALA A 85 -5.35 9.30 12.17
C ALA A 85 -4.01 10.05 12.31
N THR A 86 -3.78 10.67 13.46
CA THR A 86 -2.49 11.27 13.81
C THR A 86 -1.64 10.22 14.50
N GLY A 87 -0.45 9.96 13.99
CA GLY A 87 0.55 9.17 14.71
C GLY A 87 0.87 9.84 16.05
N GLU A 88 1.07 9.04 17.11
CA GLU A 88 1.49 9.57 18.40
C GLU A 88 2.96 10.03 18.36
N ARG A 89 3.34 10.97 19.23
CA ARG A 89 4.75 11.36 19.33
C ARG A 89 5.66 10.20 19.74
N SER A 90 5.13 9.21 20.45
CA SER A 90 5.83 8.00 20.85
C SER A 90 6.24 7.11 19.67
N SER A 91 5.58 7.22 18.51
CA SER A 91 5.90 6.42 17.32
C SER A 91 6.96 7.07 16.41
N HIS A 92 7.55 8.19 16.83
CA HIS A 92 8.64 8.82 16.09
C HIS A 92 9.95 8.05 16.30
N ALA A 93 10.63 7.73 15.20
CA ALA A 93 11.97 7.16 15.21
C ALA A 93 12.99 8.25 14.87
N THR A 94 14.06 8.34 15.65
CA THR A 94 15.21 9.20 15.36
C THR A 94 16.26 8.38 14.63
N GLU A 95 16.62 8.80 13.42
CA GLU A 95 17.79 8.26 12.72
C GLU A 95 19.02 9.08 13.09
N ILE A 96 20.08 8.41 13.54
CA ILE A 96 21.40 9.02 13.77
C ILE A 96 22.32 8.52 12.66
N ILE A 97 22.66 9.40 11.73
CA ILE A 97 23.65 9.12 10.70
C ILE A 97 25.03 9.44 11.28
N VAL A 98 25.82 8.41 11.56
CA VAL A 98 27.23 8.58 11.93
C VAL A 98 28.02 8.80 10.64
N GLY A 99 28.62 9.97 10.48
CA GLY A 99 29.43 10.30 9.31
C GLY A 99 30.68 9.43 9.20
N GLU A 100 31.07 9.06 7.98
CA GLU A 100 32.32 8.37 7.68
C GLU A 100 33.51 9.16 8.25
N GLU A 101 34.25 8.53 9.17
CA GLU A 101 35.59 8.99 9.54
C GLU A 101 36.49 8.94 8.29
N GLY A 102 37.17 10.05 8.04
CA GLY A 102 37.99 10.28 6.86
C GLY A 102 38.97 9.16 6.58
N ARG A 103 38.86 8.59 5.37
CA ARG A 103 39.90 7.76 4.78
C ARG A 103 41.06 8.66 4.34
N GLN A 104 42.24 8.43 4.91
CA GLN A 104 43.52 8.96 4.41
C GLN A 104 43.83 8.43 3.01
#